data_AF-N2A4U3-F1
#
_entry.id   AF-N2A4U3-F1
#
_cell.length_a   1.000
_cell.length_b   1.000
_cell.length_c   1.000
_cell.angle_alpha   90.00
_cell.angle_beta   90.00
_cell.angle_gamma   90.00
#
_symmetry.space_group_name_H-M   'P 1'
#
loop_
_entity.id
_entity.type
_entity.pdbx_description
1 polymer ?
#
loop_
_entity_poly.entity_id
_entity_poly.type
_entity_poly.pdbx_seq_one_letter_code
_entity_poly.pdbx_strand_id
1 'polypeptide(L)'
;MATFLTTIFHSSTYPYIHKEVIMVASDSLIALNQIINCISIIVYGWIWNNKSEKLFNFYPVYCVLETVFGILTTIYAITTRNIVAYYLLDTIVFAVITRNICCGGVKLRAIRYNSEEKREHFDNNNNSVSSLATILGSVIAMFLNLNFEIMLCVATFGNMIDNLFYIFIFYHTKECRKKRKYTYGDYM
;
A
#
# COMPACT_ATOMS: atom_id res chain seq x y z
N MET A 1 4.80 -14.47 1.34
CA MET A 1 4.97 -14.27 -0.11
C MET A 1 4.56 -12.87 -0.55
N ALA A 2 3.28 -12.46 -0.42
CA ALA A 2 2.83 -11.12 -0.81
C ALA A 2 3.69 -10.00 -0.20
N THR A 3 3.79 -9.93 1.13
CA THR A 3 4.66 -8.97 1.85
C THR A 3 6.10 -8.97 1.34
N PHE A 4 6.67 -10.14 1.05
CA PHE A 4 8.05 -10.23 0.59
C PHE A 4 8.23 -9.61 -0.79
N LEU A 5 7.38 -10.00 -1.74
CA LEU A 5 7.44 -9.50 -3.12
C LEU A 5 7.18 -8.00 -3.18
N THR A 6 6.21 -7.51 -2.40
CA THR A 6 5.79 -6.11 -2.53
C THR A 6 6.81 -5.20 -1.85
N THR A 7 7.33 -5.62 -0.69
CA THR A 7 8.44 -4.93 -0.03
C THR A 7 9.73 -4.98 -0.84
N ILE A 8 10.07 -6.07 -1.54
CA ILE A 8 11.31 -6.11 -2.33
C ILE A 8 11.25 -5.16 -3.55
N PHE A 9 10.11 -5.06 -4.24
CA PHE A 9 9.93 -4.09 -5.32
C PHE A 9 9.97 -2.65 -4.80
N HIS A 10 9.30 -2.38 -3.68
CA HIS A 10 9.29 -1.05 -3.10
C HIS A 10 10.70 -0.64 -2.63
N SER A 11 11.37 -1.48 -1.84
CA SER A 11 12.70 -1.15 -1.28
C SER A 11 13.82 -1.14 -2.31
N SER A 12 13.68 -1.81 -3.45
CA SER A 12 14.66 -1.75 -4.55
C SER A 12 14.55 -0.48 -5.40
N THR A 13 13.37 0.16 -5.43
CA THR A 13 13.11 1.34 -6.28
C THR A 13 13.05 2.64 -5.49
N TYR A 14 12.51 2.60 -4.27
CA TYR A 14 12.23 3.78 -3.46
C TYR A 14 13.46 4.65 -3.15
N PRO A 15 14.65 4.11 -2.81
CA PRO A 15 15.83 4.95 -2.57
C PRO A 15 16.18 5.88 -3.74
N TYR A 16 16.03 5.40 -4.98
CA TYR A 16 16.27 6.20 -6.19
C TYR A 16 15.20 7.25 -6.43
N ILE A 17 13.92 6.83 -6.40
CA ILE A 17 12.79 7.74 -6.60
C ILE A 17 12.82 8.84 -5.54
N HIS A 18 13.07 8.49 -4.28
CA HIS A 18 13.15 9.41 -3.17
C HIS A 18 14.30 10.41 -3.32
N LYS A 19 15.48 9.95 -3.75
CA LYS A 19 16.62 10.82 -4.05
C LYS A 19 16.27 11.87 -5.11
N GLU A 20 15.72 11.44 -6.25
CA GLU A 20 15.34 12.33 -7.36
C GLU A 20 14.29 13.36 -6.92
N VAL A 21 13.33 12.95 -6.09
CA VAL A 21 12.33 13.85 -5.51
C VAL A 21 12.97 14.87 -4.57
N ILE A 22 13.82 14.45 -3.62
CA ILE A 22 14.44 15.36 -2.66
C ILE A 22 15.37 16.36 -3.35
N MET A 23 16.02 15.97 -4.45
CA MET A 23 16.89 16.88 -5.20
C MET A 23 16.16 18.08 -5.82
N VAL A 24 14.84 17.98 -6.01
CA VAL A 24 14.04 19.03 -6.67
C VAL A 24 12.94 19.63 -5.80
N ALA A 25 12.54 18.95 -4.73
CA ALA A 25 11.50 19.41 -3.81
C ALA A 25 12.06 20.41 -2.79
N SER A 26 11.35 21.50 -2.54
CA SER A 26 11.71 22.43 -1.47
C SER A 26 11.37 21.87 -0.10
N ASP A 27 12.09 22.31 0.94
CA ASP A 27 11.84 21.92 2.33
C ASP A 27 10.38 22.15 2.74
N SER A 28 9.79 23.27 2.30
CA SER A 28 8.38 23.59 2.56
C SER A 28 7.42 22.59 1.91
N LEU A 29 7.75 22.09 0.71
CA LEU A 29 6.94 21.10 0.02
C LEU A 29 7.02 19.73 0.71
N ILE A 30 8.22 19.34 1.15
CA ILE A 30 8.44 18.10 1.91
C ILE A 30 7.68 18.15 3.24
N ALA A 31 7.76 19.28 3.96
CA ALA A 31 7.00 19.49 5.19
C ALA A 31 5.49 19.44 4.96
N LEU A 32 5.00 20.06 3.88
CA LEU A 32 3.59 20.01 3.50
C LEU A 32 3.12 18.58 3.22
N ASN A 33 3.90 17.78 2.48
CA ASN A 33 3.59 16.38 2.25
C ASN A 33 3.44 15.61 3.57
N GLN A 34 4.40 15.79 4.49
CA GLN A 34 4.33 15.15 5.81
C GLN A 34 3.06 15.53 6.58
N ILE A 35 2.68 16.81 6.56
CA ILE A 35 1.45 17.30 7.20
C ILE A 35 0.21 16.62 6.57
N ILE A 36 0.12 16.59 5.23
CA ILE A 36 -0.99 15.96 4.51
C ILE A 36 -1.11 14.48 4.88
N ASN A 37 0.00 13.76 4.92
CA ASN A 37 0.03 12.33 5.28
C ASN A 37 -0.41 12.09 6.73
N CYS A 38 0.03 12.92 7.67
CA CYS A 38 -0.38 12.83 9.08
C CYS A 38 -1.88 13.14 9.26
N ILE A 39 -2.39 14.20 8.61
CA ILE A 39 -3.82 14.54 8.64
C ILE A 39 -4.65 13.39 8.05
N SER A 40 -4.20 12.81 6.93
CA SER A 40 -4.83 11.65 6.31
C SER A 40 -4.98 10.47 7.29
N ILE A 41 -3.93 10.15 8.06
CA ILE A 41 -3.98 9.07 9.06
C ILE A 41 -5.10 9.33 10.08
N ILE A 42 -5.17 10.54 10.63
CA ILE A 42 -6.14 10.91 11.66
C ILE A 42 -7.56 10.84 11.08
N VAL A 43 -7.79 11.48 9.93
CA VAL A 43 -9.11 11.59 9.29
C VAL A 43 -9.63 10.21 8.89
N TYR A 44 -8.86 9.43 8.13
CA TYR A 44 -9.32 8.13 7.68
C TYR A 44 -9.37 7.10 8.82
N GLY A 45 -8.47 7.19 9.81
CA GLY A 45 -8.58 6.37 11.03
C GLY A 45 -9.91 6.60 11.74
N TRP A 46 -10.29 7.87 11.96
CA TRP A 46 -11.58 8.22 12.56
C TRP A 46 -12.77 7.74 11.70
N ILE A 47 -12.73 7.94 10.39
CA ILE A 47 -13.79 7.49 9.46
C ILE A 47 -13.95 5.96 9.52
N TRP A 48 -12.84 5.22 9.46
CA TRP A 48 -12.86 3.75 9.47
C TRP A 48 -13.32 3.18 10.80
N ASN A 49 -12.95 3.78 11.93
CA ASN A 49 -13.43 3.35 13.24
C ASN A 49 -14.96 3.39 13.34
N ASN A 50 -15.59 4.39 12.70
CA ASN A 50 -17.05 4.56 12.72
C ASN A 50 -17.78 3.78 11.62
N LYS A 51 -17.15 3.54 10.46
CA LYS A 51 -17.82 3.00 9.25
C LYS A 51 -17.15 1.76 8.65
N SER A 52 -16.32 1.04 9.42
CA SER A 52 -15.49 -0.06 8.92
C SER A 52 -16.23 -1.12 8.09
N GLU A 53 -17.39 -1.63 8.53
CA GLU A 53 -18.11 -2.67 7.78
C GLU A 53 -18.61 -2.17 6.41
N LYS A 54 -19.06 -0.91 6.32
CA LYS A 54 -19.53 -0.33 5.05
C LYS A 54 -18.34 -0.10 4.11
N LEU A 55 -17.27 0.51 4.62
CA LEU A 55 -16.07 0.84 3.84
C LEU A 55 -15.31 -0.40 3.38
N PHE A 56 -15.30 -1.46 4.19
CA PHE A 56 -14.64 -2.71 3.84
C PHE A 56 -15.23 -3.37 2.59
N ASN A 57 -16.51 -3.14 2.27
CA ASN A 57 -17.09 -3.63 1.01
C ASN A 57 -16.47 -3.01 -0.24
N PHE A 58 -15.89 -1.81 -0.11
CA PHE A 58 -15.21 -1.09 -1.18
C PHE A 58 -13.70 -1.34 -1.19
N TYR A 59 -13.18 -2.24 -0.36
CA TYR A 59 -11.75 -2.52 -0.28
C TYR A 59 -11.10 -2.84 -1.64
N PRO A 60 -11.66 -3.74 -2.47
CA PRO A 60 -11.11 -3.98 -3.81
C PRO A 60 -11.13 -2.76 -4.72
N VAL A 61 -12.13 -1.88 -4.55
CA VAL A 61 -12.24 -0.64 -5.35
C VAL A 61 -11.08 0.28 -5.03
N TYR A 62 -10.69 0.44 -3.76
CA TYR A 62 -9.51 1.23 -3.41
C TYR A 62 -8.23 0.67 -4.03
N CYS A 63 -8.03 -0.65 -4.02
CA CYS A 63 -6.87 -1.29 -4.67
C CYS A 63 -6.84 -1.04 -6.19
N VAL A 64 -7.99 -1.12 -6.87
CA VAL A 64 -8.09 -0.79 -8.30
C VAL A 64 -7.81 0.69 -8.55
N LEU A 65 -8.36 1.58 -7.73
CA LEU A 65 -8.13 3.02 -7.85
C LEU A 65 -6.65 3.35 -7.65
N GLU A 66 -5.99 2.78 -6.66
CA GLU A 66 -4.55 3.01 -6.42
C GLU A 66 -3.72 2.54 -7.61
N THR A 67 -4.05 1.39 -8.19
CA THR A 67 -3.41 0.89 -9.41
C THR A 67 -3.61 1.86 -10.58
N VAL A 68 -4.84 2.29 -10.84
CA VAL A 68 -5.15 3.20 -11.96
C VAL A 68 -4.47 4.56 -11.78
N PHE A 69 -4.60 5.17 -10.61
CA PHE A 69 -3.98 6.47 -10.34
C PHE A 69 -2.46 6.40 -10.27
N GLY A 70 -1.89 5.28 -9.79
CA GLY A 70 -0.45 5.02 -9.85
C GLY A 70 0.06 5.00 -11.29
N ILE A 71 -0.60 4.24 -12.18
CA ILE A 71 -0.26 4.21 -13.61
C ILE A 71 -0.37 5.59 -14.25
N LEU A 72 -1.48 6.32 -14.01
CA LEU A 72 -1.68 7.66 -14.56
C LEU A 72 -0.61 8.64 -14.08
N THR A 73 -0.28 8.60 -12.79
CA THR A 73 0.76 9.47 -12.19
C THR A 73 2.14 9.15 -12.76
N THR A 74 2.46 7.87 -12.98
CA THR A 74 3.70 7.44 -13.64
C THR A 74 3.77 7.88 -15.10
N ILE A 75 2.71 7.66 -15.89
CA ILE A 75 2.65 8.12 -17.29
C ILE A 75 2.83 9.65 -17.35
N TYR A 76 2.15 10.38 -16.47
CA TYR A 76 2.29 11.83 -16.37
C TYR A 76 3.73 12.25 -16.04
N ALA A 77 4.37 11.60 -15.06
CA ALA A 77 5.74 11.89 -14.66
C ALA A 77 6.73 11.69 -15.82
N ILE A 78 6.59 10.59 -16.57
CA ILE A 78 7.45 10.26 -17.71
C ILE A 78 7.24 11.24 -18.87
N THR A 79 5.99 11.55 -19.20
CA THR A 79 5.66 12.40 -20.35
C THR A 79 5.99 13.87 -20.13
N THR A 80 5.79 14.38 -18.91
CA THR A 80 6.04 15.80 -18.59
C THR A 80 7.41 16.06 -17.99
N ARG A 81 8.10 15.02 -17.52
CA ARG A 81 9.35 15.10 -16.74
C ARG A 81 9.25 16.02 -15.52
N ASN A 82 8.04 16.22 -15.00
CA ASN A 82 7.79 17.09 -13.86
C ASN A 82 7.72 16.28 -12.56
N ILE A 83 8.89 16.08 -11.95
CA ILE A 83 9.07 15.29 -10.72
C ILE A 83 8.31 15.93 -9.53
N VAL A 84 8.24 17.26 -9.46
CA VAL A 84 7.53 17.96 -8.38
C VAL A 84 6.02 17.71 -8.46
N ALA A 85 5.45 17.79 -9.66
CA ALA A 85 4.04 17.48 -9.86
C ALA A 85 3.75 16.00 -9.63
N TYR A 86 4.64 15.09 -10.05
CA TYR A 86 4.57 13.67 -9.69
C TYR A 86 4.50 13.47 -8.17
N TYR A 87 5.41 14.09 -7.41
CA TYR A 87 5.46 13.98 -5.96
C TYR A 87 4.17 14.44 -5.28
N LEU A 88 3.58 15.54 -5.76
CA LEU A 88 2.30 16.06 -5.27
C LEU A 88 1.12 15.11 -5.58
N LEU A 89 1.07 14.58 -6.80
CA LEU A 89 0.02 13.65 -7.21
C LEU A 89 0.12 12.33 -6.42
N ASP A 90 1.33 11.79 -6.28
CA ASP A 90 1.60 10.58 -5.50
C ASP A 90 1.22 10.77 -4.03
N THR A 91 1.55 11.94 -3.45
CA THR A 91 1.11 12.33 -2.10
C THR A 91 -0.41 12.30 -1.96
N ILE A 92 -1.15 12.84 -2.92
CA ILE A 92 -2.62 12.85 -2.88
C ILE A 92 -3.18 11.42 -3.01
N VAL A 93 -2.63 10.62 -3.93
CA VAL A 93 -3.00 9.21 -4.09
C VAL A 93 -2.78 8.45 -2.78
N PHE A 94 -1.63 8.65 -2.15
CA PHE A 94 -1.31 8.00 -0.89
C PHE A 94 -2.23 8.44 0.26
N ALA A 95 -2.39 9.75 0.41
CA ALA A 95 -3.19 10.35 1.47
C ALA A 95 -4.66 9.96 1.38
N VAL A 96 -5.22 9.80 0.17
CA VAL A 96 -6.64 9.50 -0.03
C VAL A 96 -6.88 8.01 -0.23
N ILE A 97 -6.17 7.37 -1.15
CA ILE A 97 -6.49 6.01 -1.61
C ILE A 97 -5.71 4.97 -0.80
N THR A 98 -4.38 5.06 -0.79
CA THR A 98 -3.52 4.11 -0.05
C THR A 98 -3.89 4.06 1.42
N ARG A 99 -4.22 5.20 2.02
CA ARG A 99 -4.67 5.24 3.42
C ARG A 99 -5.92 4.39 3.66
N ASN A 100 -6.89 4.41 2.74
CA ASN A 100 -8.09 3.57 2.84
C ASN A 100 -7.73 2.08 2.72
N ILE A 101 -6.76 1.74 1.87
CA ILE A 101 -6.22 0.38 1.78
C ILE A 101 -5.55 -0.01 3.09
N CYS A 102 -4.72 0.84 3.70
CA CYS A 102 -4.10 0.54 4.99
C CYS A 102 -5.15 0.24 6.08
N CYS A 103 -6.15 1.11 6.24
CA CYS A 103 -7.22 0.91 7.22
C CYS A 103 -8.04 -0.36 6.93
N GLY A 104 -8.35 -0.63 5.67
CA GLY A 104 -9.01 -1.86 5.26
C GLY A 104 -8.17 -3.11 5.49
N GLY A 105 -6.85 -3.01 5.37
CA GLY A 105 -5.89 -4.06 5.69
C GLY A 105 -5.94 -4.43 7.17
N VAL A 106 -6.04 -3.45 8.08
CA VAL A 106 -6.24 -3.71 9.52
C VAL A 106 -7.52 -4.52 9.74
N LYS A 107 -8.64 -4.11 9.11
CA LYS A 107 -9.91 -4.84 9.19
C LYS A 107 -9.81 -6.25 8.61
N LEU A 108 -9.13 -6.41 7.47
CA LEU A 108 -8.91 -7.69 6.80
C LEU A 108 -8.15 -8.66 7.72
N ARG A 109 -7.07 -8.19 8.36
CA ARG A 109 -6.30 -8.97 9.35
C ARG A 109 -7.18 -9.35 10.53
N ALA A 110 -7.96 -8.42 11.07
CA ALA A 110 -8.85 -8.69 12.18
C ALA A 110 -9.90 -9.78 11.85
N ILE A 111 -10.40 -9.83 10.62
CA ILE A 111 -11.34 -10.87 10.18
C ILE A 111 -10.63 -12.21 9.96
N ARG A 112 -9.44 -12.20 9.35
CA ARG A 112 -8.71 -13.42 8.97
C ARG A 112 -8.15 -14.16 10.18
N TYR A 113 -7.59 -13.43 11.14
CA TYR A 113 -6.97 -13.99 12.34
C TYR A 113 -7.90 -13.80 13.53
N ASN A 114 -8.47 -14.91 14.00
CA ASN A 114 -9.58 -14.94 14.95
C ASN A 114 -9.16 -14.91 16.43
N SER A 115 -7.86 -14.96 16.73
CA SER A 115 -7.31 -14.82 18.08
C SER A 115 -6.18 -13.78 18.08
N GLU A 116 -5.92 -13.21 19.25
CA GLU A 116 -4.82 -12.27 19.47
C GLU A 116 -3.46 -12.90 19.18
N GLU A 117 -3.21 -14.10 19.72
CA GLU A 117 -1.98 -14.87 19.47
C GLU A 117 -1.69 -15.07 17.96
N LYS A 118 -2.71 -15.40 17.15
CA LYS A 118 -2.54 -15.56 15.70
C LYS A 118 -2.25 -14.24 15.00
N ARG A 119 -2.82 -13.14 15.50
CA ARG A 119 -2.55 -11.80 14.97
C ARG A 119 -1.14 -11.37 15.30
N GLU A 120 -0.72 -11.56 16.55
CA GLU A 120 0.64 -11.28 17.02
C GLU A 120 1.68 -12.07 16.23
N HIS A 121 1.50 -13.38 16.09
CA HIS A 121 2.43 -14.21 15.33
C HIS A 121 2.49 -13.80 13.86
N PHE A 122 1.34 -13.45 13.27
CA PHE A 122 1.30 -12.91 11.91
C PHE A 122 2.05 -11.57 11.81
N ASP A 123 1.81 -10.62 12.71
CA ASP A 123 2.40 -9.29 12.67
C ASP A 123 3.93 -9.37 12.88
N ASN A 124 4.40 -10.21 13.82
CA ASN A 124 5.82 -10.47 14.03
C ASN A 124 6.48 -11.09 12.79
N ASN A 125 5.88 -12.13 12.23
CA ASN A 125 6.42 -12.76 11.01
C ASN A 125 6.37 -11.81 9.80
N ASN A 126 5.31 -11.02 9.67
CA ASN A 126 5.19 -10.02 8.61
C ASN A 126 6.30 -8.97 8.73
N ASN A 127 6.60 -8.51 9.95
CA ASN A 127 7.71 -7.59 10.21
C ASN A 127 9.06 -8.21 9.86
N SER A 128 9.34 -9.45 10.28
CA SER A 128 10.59 -10.15 9.92
C SER A 128 10.75 -10.31 8.41
N VAL A 129 9.70 -10.76 7.72
CA VAL A 129 9.69 -10.94 6.27
C VAL A 129 9.85 -9.60 5.54
N SER A 130 9.17 -8.55 6.01
CA SER A 130 9.30 -7.20 5.45
C SER A 130 10.72 -6.68 5.63
N SER A 131 11.31 -6.80 6.82
CA SER A 131 12.69 -6.36 7.08
C SER A 131 13.70 -7.09 6.21
N LEU A 132 13.56 -8.42 6.05
CA LEU A 132 14.41 -9.20 5.15
C LEU A 132 14.27 -8.74 3.70
N ALA A 133 13.03 -8.55 3.23
CA ALA A 133 12.77 -8.04 1.88
C ALA A 133 13.35 -6.63 1.68
N THR A 134 13.29 -5.75 2.68
CA THR A 134 13.88 -4.42 2.65
C THR A 134 15.40 -4.47 2.55
N ILE A 135 16.06 -5.35 3.30
CA ILE A 135 17.51 -5.53 3.23
C ILE A 135 17.90 -5.97 1.82
N LEU A 136 17.24 -7.01 1.29
CA LEU A 136 17.54 -7.52 -0.05
C LEU A 136 17.25 -6.49 -1.13
N GLY A 137 16.10 -5.80 -1.06
CA GLY A 137 15.76 -4.75 -2.01
C GLY A 137 16.74 -3.58 -1.95
N SER A 138 17.19 -3.17 -0.76
CA SER A 138 18.21 -2.12 -0.61
C SER A 138 19.56 -2.55 -1.20
N VAL A 139 19.95 -3.82 -1.03
CA VAL A 139 21.15 -4.37 -1.68
C VAL A 139 20.99 -4.35 -3.21
N ILE A 140 19.84 -4.76 -3.73
CA ILE A 140 19.56 -4.68 -5.17
C ILE A 140 19.61 -3.22 -5.65
N ALA A 141 19.06 -2.28 -4.87
CA ALA A 141 19.14 -0.85 -5.16
C ALA A 141 20.59 -0.38 -5.28
N MET A 142 21.50 -0.79 -4.38
CA MET A 142 22.92 -0.39 -4.46
C MET A 142 23.59 -0.72 -5.80
N PHE A 143 23.12 -1.76 -6.51
CA PHE A 143 23.67 -2.19 -7.79
C PHE A 143 22.80 -1.80 -8.99
N LEU A 144 21.53 -1.46 -8.79
CA LEU A 144 20.60 -1.03 -9.83
C LEU A 144 20.81 0.43 -10.23
N ASN A 145 21.67 0.66 -11.22
CA ASN A 145 21.88 2.00 -11.77
C ASN A 145 20.94 2.28 -12.96
N LEU A 146 19.62 2.25 -12.69
CA LEU A 146 18.59 2.52 -13.71
C LEU A 146 18.14 3.98 -13.67
N ASN A 147 17.63 4.48 -14.80
CA ASN A 147 17.08 5.84 -14.85
C ASN A 147 15.76 5.94 -14.05
N PHE A 148 15.38 7.17 -13.70
CA PHE A 148 14.18 7.46 -12.91
C PHE A 148 12.89 6.89 -13.53
N GLU A 149 12.74 7.00 -14.85
CA GLU A 149 11.56 6.52 -15.59
C GLU A 149 11.39 5.00 -15.46
N ILE A 150 12.47 4.22 -15.61
CA ILE A 150 12.41 2.76 -15.43
C ILE A 150 12.11 2.42 -13.97
N MET A 151 12.71 3.12 -13.00
CA MET A 151 12.43 2.89 -11.58
C MET A 151 10.96 3.16 -11.23
N LEU A 152 10.35 4.22 -11.79
CA LEU A 152 8.91 4.48 -11.64
C LEU A 152 8.06 3.36 -12.23
N CYS A 153 8.41 2.83 -13.41
CA CYS A 153 7.71 1.70 -14.02
C CYS A 153 7.79 0.45 -13.14
N VAL A 154 8.98 0.12 -12.61
CA VAL A 154 9.17 -1.03 -11.72
C VAL A 154 8.38 -0.86 -10.42
N ALA A 155 8.41 0.34 -9.81
CA ALA A 155 7.64 0.64 -8.60
C ALA A 155 6.13 0.51 -8.85
N THR A 156 5.64 1.06 -9.96
CA THR A 156 4.22 0.96 -10.37
C THR A 156 3.81 -0.49 -10.56
N PHE A 157 4.63 -1.28 -11.26
CA PHE A 157 4.37 -2.71 -11.48
C PHE A 157 4.35 -3.50 -10.17
N GLY A 158 5.28 -3.22 -9.25
CA GLY A 158 5.28 -3.80 -7.91
C GLY A 158 4.00 -3.49 -7.15
N ASN A 159 3.53 -2.24 -7.21
CA ASN A 159 2.29 -1.81 -6.56
C ASN A 159 1.04 -2.48 -7.15
N MET A 160 1.02 -2.70 -8.47
CA MET A 160 -0.05 -3.45 -9.13
C MET A 160 -0.13 -4.89 -8.62
N ILE A 161 1.02 -5.57 -8.51
CA ILE A 161 1.10 -6.92 -7.97
C ILE A 161 0.59 -6.96 -6.52
N ASP A 162 0.96 -5.99 -5.68
CA ASP A 162 0.48 -5.90 -4.30
C ASP A 162 -1.05 -5.79 -4.24
N ASN A 163 -1.61 -4.87 -5.02
CA ASN A 163 -3.05 -4.68 -5.10
C ASN A 163 -3.80 -5.93 -5.56
N LEU A 164 -3.25 -6.68 -6.53
CA LEU A 164 -3.81 -7.96 -6.94
C LEU A 164 -3.82 -8.98 -5.79
N PHE A 165 -2.74 -9.07 -5.02
CA PHE A 165 -2.71 -9.94 -3.84
C PHE A 165 -3.72 -9.51 -2.77
N TYR A 166 -3.85 -8.21 -2.51
CA TYR A 166 -4.85 -7.70 -1.56
C TYR A 166 -6.29 -8.02 -1.99
N ILE A 167 -6.61 -7.86 -3.28
CA ILE A 167 -7.92 -8.19 -3.83
C ILE A 167 -8.19 -9.70 -3.69
N PHE A 168 -7.22 -10.55 -4.04
CA PHE A 168 -7.35 -12.00 -3.92
C PHE A 168 -7.61 -12.42 -2.46
N ILE A 169 -6.80 -11.90 -1.52
CA ILE A 169 -6.94 -12.19 -0.10
C ILE A 169 -8.29 -11.72 0.44
N PHE A 170 -8.78 -10.56 -0.01
CA PHE A 170 -10.08 -10.04 0.37
C PHE A 170 -11.21 -11.00 -0.01
N TYR A 171 -11.26 -11.42 -1.27
CA TYR A 171 -12.32 -12.33 -1.74
C TYR A 171 -12.27 -13.68 -1.03
N HIS A 172 -11.07 -14.27 -0.90
CA HIS A 172 -10.88 -15.51 -0.15
C HIS A 172 -11.38 -15.36 1.30
N THR A 173 -11.06 -14.26 1.97
CA THR A 173 -11.50 -13.99 3.35
C THR A 173 -13.02 -13.81 3.45
N LYS A 174 -13.63 -13.12 2.47
CA LYS A 174 -15.08 -12.91 2.42
C LYS A 174 -15.84 -14.23 2.24
N GLU A 175 -15.34 -15.13 1.40
CA GLU A 175 -15.91 -16.47 1.22
C GLU A 175 -15.81 -17.31 2.49
N CYS A 176 -14.64 -17.34 3.15
CA CYS A 176 -14.48 -18.03 4.44
C CYS A 176 -15.44 -17.48 5.51
N ARG A 177 -15.65 -16.16 5.56
CA ARG A 177 -16.59 -15.52 6.49
C ARG A 177 -18.04 -15.93 6.21
N LYS A 178 -18.44 -16.04 4.93
CA LYS A 178 -19.77 -16.53 4.55
C LYS A 178 -19.97 -17.98 4.98
N LYS A 179 -19.04 -18.88 4.67
CA LYS A 179 -19.12 -20.30 5.05
C LYS A 179 -19.31 -20.50 6.56
N ARG A 180 -18.53 -19.78 7.39
CA ARG A 180 -18.68 -19.82 8.86
C ARG A 180 -20.07 -19.37 9.33
N LYS A 181 -20.68 -18.37 8.68
CA LYS A 181 -22.05 -17.94 9.06
C LYS A 181 -23.10 -19.01 8.77
N TYR A 182 -22.97 -19.76 7.67
CA TYR A 182 -23.89 -20.88 7.39
C TYR A 182 -23.71 -22.01 8.39
N THR A 183 -22.47 -22.44 8.65
CA THR A 183 -22.19 -23.55 9.58
C THR A 183 -22.68 -23.30 11.01
N TYR A 184 -22.74 -22.06 11.48
CA TYR A 184 -23.27 -21.72 12.82
C TYR A 184 -24.73 -21.25 12.81
N GLY A 185 -25.28 -20.89 11.65
CA GLY A 185 -26.68 -20.51 11.49
C GLY A 185 -27.63 -21.70 11.44
N ASP A 186 -27.13 -22.89 11.13
CA ASP A 186 -27.90 -24.15 11.11
C ASP A 186 -28.02 -24.82 12.50
N TYR A 187 -27.45 -24.20 13.55
CA TYR A 187 -27.53 -24.67 14.95
C TYR A 187 -28.31 -23.73 15.89
N MET A 188 -29.06 -22.77 15.35
CA MET A 188 -30.02 -21.92 16.08
C MET A 188 -31.41 -22.09 15.52
#